data_AF-A0A7K1BRP1-F1
#
_entry.id   AF-A0A7K1BRP1-F1
#
_cell.length_a   1.000
_cell.length_b   1.000
_cell.length_c   1.000
_cell.angle_alpha   90.00
_cell.angle_beta   90.00
_cell.angle_gamma   90.00
#
_symmetry.space_group_name_H-M   'P 1'
#
loop_
_entity.id
_entity.type
_entity.pdbx_description
1 polymer ?
#
loop_
_entity_poly.entity_id
_entity_poly.type
_entity_poly.pdbx_seq_one_letter_code
_entity_poly.pdbx_strand_id
1 'polypeptide(L)' 'KVIGRNGRTAKALRTVVSALAGRTIRVDLIETDEGR' A
#
# COMPACT_ATOMS: atom_id res chain seq x y z
N LYS A 1 4.18 8.85 3.45
CA LYS A 1 3.05 9.34 2.61
C LYS A 1 2.37 8.19 1.86
N VAL A 2 1.20 7.74 2.33
CA VAL A 2 0.50 6.50 1.89
C VAL A 2 0.28 6.39 0.37
N ILE A 3 -0.01 7.50 -0.30
CA ILE A 3 -0.40 7.49 -1.72
C ILE A 3 0.83 7.34 -2.67
N GLY A 4 2.02 7.74 -2.23
CA GLY A 4 3.21 7.82 -3.09
C GLY A 4 3.12 8.88 -4.20
N ARG A 5 4.22 9.15 -4.90
CA ARG A 5 4.27 10.11 -6.02
C ARG A 5 3.32 9.67 -7.14
N ASN A 6 2.44 10.55 -7.60
CA ASN A 6 1.43 10.28 -8.65
C ASN A 6 0.54 9.06 -8.34
N GLY A 7 0.34 8.69 -7.07
CA GLY A 7 -0.51 7.55 -6.72
C GLY A 7 0.12 6.18 -6.98
N ARG A 8 1.44 6.10 -7.22
CA ARG A 8 2.12 4.86 -7.57
C ARG A 8 1.95 3.78 -6.49
N THR A 9 2.07 4.16 -5.22
CA THR A 9 1.92 3.26 -4.08
C THR A 9 0.47 2.80 -3.94
N ALA A 10 -0.50 3.69 -4.09
CA ALA A 10 -1.91 3.34 -4.08
C ALA A 10 -2.26 2.33 -5.19
N LYS A 11 -1.69 2.51 -6.39
CA LYS A 11 -1.88 1.58 -7.52
C LYS A 11 -1.27 0.21 -7.24
N ALA A 12 -0.04 0.16 -6.74
CA ALA A 12 0.62 -1.10 -6.38
C ALA A 12 -0.12 -1.83 -5.26
N LEU A 13 -0.54 -1.11 -4.21
CA LEU A 13 -1.31 -1.67 -3.11
C LEU A 13 -2.63 -2.27 -3.61
N ARG A 14 -3.34 -1.59 -4.52
CA ARG A 14 -4.59 -2.09 -5.08
C ARG A 14 -4.40 -3.39 -5.86
N THR A 15 -3.32 -3.53 -6.62
CA THR A 15 -2.99 -4.78 -7.32
C THR A 15 -2.80 -5.93 -6.34
N VAL A 16 -2.05 -5.71 -5.27
CA VAL A 16 -1.77 -6.75 -4.25
C VAL A 16 -3.05 -7.13 -3.52
N VAL A 17 -3.84 -6.16 -3.05
CA VAL A 17 -5.10 -6.40 -2.34
C VAL A 17 -6.09 -7.18 -3.22
N SER A 18 -6.20 -6.83 -4.50
CA SER A 18 -7.04 -7.58 -5.45
C SER A 18 -6.56 -9.02 -5.66
N ALA A 19 -5.25 -9.26 -5.67
CA ALA A 19 -4.69 -10.60 -5.82
C ALA A 19 -4.89 -11.49 -4.59
N LEU A 20 -4.97 -10.89 -3.40
CA LEU A 20 -5.20 -11.57 -2.13
C LEU A 20 -6.69 -11.64 -1.73
N ALA A 21 -7.60 -11.28 -2.64
CA ALA A 21 -9.03 -11.22 -2.37
C ALA A 21 -9.63 -12.59 -1.95
N GLY A 22 -10.81 -12.55 -1.32
CA GLY A 22 -11.55 -13.73 -0.87
C GLY A 22 -11.48 -14.00 0.64
N ARG A 23 -10.72 -13.18 1.39
CA ARG A 23 -10.62 -13.23 2.85
C ARG A 23 -10.45 -11.82 3.42
N THR A 24 -10.85 -11.61 4.67
CA THR A 24 -10.54 -10.38 5.40
C THR A 24 -9.04 -10.33 5.68
N ILE A 25 -8.39 -9.26 5.25
CA ILE A 25 -6.96 -9.02 5.41
C ILE A 25 -6.73 -7.73 6.19
N ARG A 26 -5.79 -7.77 7.13
CA ARG A 26 -5.39 -6.63 7.96
C ARG A 26 -4.17 -5.97 7.33
N VAL A 27 -4.21 -4.66 7.15
CA VAL A 27 -3.11 -3.89 6.58
C VAL A 27 -2.70 -2.85 7.60
N ASP A 28 -1.48 -2.99 8.11
CA ASP A 28 -0.86 -2.02 9.00
C ASP A 28 0.10 -1.15 8.19
N LEU A 29 -0.04 0.16 8.30
CA LEU A 29 0.89 1.10 7.70
C LEU A 29 1.83 1.62 8.78
N ILE A 30 3.12 1.51 8.50
CA ILE A 30 4.18 2.04 9.36
C ILE A 30 4.89 3.11 8.55
N GLU A 31 5.02 4.30 9.13
CA GLU A 31 5.88 5.32 8.56
C GLU A 31 7.33 4.93 8.85
N THR A 32 8.05 4.61 7.79
CA THR A 32 9.51 4.55 7.84
C THR A 32 10.03 5.90 7.40
N ASP A 33 11.01 6.43 8.11
CA ASP A 33 11.68 7.65 7.73
C ASP A 33 12.49 7.36 6.45
N GLU A 34 12.05 7.89 5.30
CA GLU A 34 12.83 7.87 4.06
C GLU A 34 13.67 9.14 4.01
N GLY A 35 14.61 9.23 4.96
CA GLY A 35 15.52 10.37 5.11
C GLY A 35 16.76 10.24 4.23
N ARG A 36 16.71 10.87 3.05
CA ARG A 36 17.85 11.62 2.50
C ARG A 36 17.36 12.91 1.84
#